data_AF-A0A2W4CFJ8-F1
#
_entry.id   AF-A0A2W4CFJ8-F1
#
_cell.length_a   1.000
_cell.length_b   1.000
_cell.length_c   1.000
_cell.angle_alpha   90.00
_cell.angle_beta   90.00
_cell.angle_gamma   90.00
#
_symmetry.space_group_name_H-M   'P 1'
#
loop_
_entity.id
_entity.type
_entity.pdbx_description
1 polymer ?
#
loop_
_entity_poly.entity_id
_entity_poly.type
_entity_poly.pdbx_seq_one_letter_code
_entity_poly.pdbx_strand_id
1 'polypeptide(L)'
;MSETVLTLGESLRDRARAALGSRNLILVGLMGAGKSSIGRLVALQLGVPFVDTDAEIERVSRMSVAELFAAYGEDEFRSLEARVIKRLLKGGPRVVSTGGGAFVNDRTRRHIKRGGFSVWLKADLDVLWERVNKRDTRPLLKTENPKQTLENLMNARYPIYGEADLTVISHDVNKETMAKEVLLAVIDALKESKGP
;
A
#
# COMPACT_ATOMS: atom_id res chain seq x y z
N MET A 1 -28.27 -38.59 9.74
CA MET A 1 -26.93 -39.10 10.12
C MET A 1 -26.11 -39.08 8.85
N SER A 2 -24.93 -38.51 8.70
CA SER A 2 -24.07 -37.70 9.56
C SER A 2 -22.90 -37.33 8.63
N GLU A 3 -22.87 -36.12 8.07
CA GLU A 3 -21.64 -35.55 7.50
C GLU A 3 -21.51 -34.10 7.94
N THR A 4 -21.65 -33.89 9.25
CA THR A 4 -21.03 -32.77 9.94
C THR A 4 -19.56 -33.13 10.12
N VAL A 5 -18.80 -33.15 9.02
CA VAL A 5 -17.34 -33.23 9.08
C VAL A 5 -16.86 -31.84 9.48
N LEU A 6 -16.70 -31.67 10.80
CA LEU A 6 -15.79 -30.75 11.47
C LEU A 6 -14.99 -29.85 10.51
N THR A 7 -15.52 -28.68 10.16
CA THR A 7 -14.70 -27.61 9.58
C THR A 7 -13.76 -27.12 10.68
N LEU A 8 -12.58 -27.73 10.78
CA LEU A 8 -11.41 -27.13 11.43
C LEU A 8 -11.32 -25.69 10.90
N GLY A 9 -11.61 -24.71 11.75
CA GLY A 9 -11.89 -23.34 11.33
C GLY A 9 -10.83 -22.82 10.37
N GLU A 10 -11.24 -22.44 9.16
CA GLU A 10 -10.33 -21.97 8.12
C GLU A 10 -9.40 -20.89 8.69
N SER A 11 -8.09 -21.06 8.50
CA SER A 11 -7.13 -20.11 9.03
C SER A 11 -7.33 -18.73 8.39
N LEU A 12 -6.87 -17.66 9.06
CA LEU A 12 -6.92 -16.31 8.49
C LEU A 12 -6.25 -16.25 7.10
N ARG A 13 -5.16 -17.00 6.92
CA ARG A 13 -4.46 -17.13 5.65
C ARG A 13 -5.39 -17.69 4.58
N ASP A 14 -6.06 -18.81 4.86
CA ASP A 14 -6.88 -19.52 3.86
C ASP A 14 -8.06 -18.65 3.42
N ARG A 15 -8.74 -18.05 4.40
CA ARG A 15 -9.84 -17.09 4.15
C ARG A 15 -9.38 -15.90 3.31
N ALA A 16 -8.24 -15.31 3.65
CA ALA A 16 -7.71 -14.16 2.91
C ALA A 16 -7.26 -14.52 1.49
N ARG A 17 -6.62 -15.69 1.30
CA ARG A 17 -6.24 -16.20 -0.03
C ARG A 17 -7.47 -16.50 -0.89
N ALA A 18 -8.50 -17.12 -0.32
CA ALA A 18 -9.75 -17.40 -1.02
C ALA A 18 -10.48 -16.10 -1.44
N ALA A 19 -10.51 -15.11 -0.56
CA ALA A 19 -11.10 -13.80 -0.86
C ALA A 19 -10.34 -13.05 -1.96
N LEU A 20 -9.00 -12.96 -1.85
CA LEU A 20 -8.15 -12.22 -2.78
C LEU A 20 -8.03 -12.90 -4.16
N GLY A 21 -8.01 -14.24 -4.19
CA GLY A 21 -7.77 -15.02 -5.39
C GLY A 21 -6.37 -14.78 -5.95
N SER A 22 -6.26 -14.54 -7.26
CA SER A 22 -4.99 -14.22 -7.94
C SER A 22 -4.67 -12.72 -7.97
N ARG A 23 -5.49 -11.86 -7.35
CA ARG A 23 -5.30 -10.41 -7.38
C ARG A 23 -4.08 -9.99 -6.58
N ASN A 24 -3.45 -8.90 -7.00
CA ASN A 24 -2.47 -8.20 -6.18
C ASN A 24 -3.18 -7.43 -5.06
N LEU A 25 -2.56 -7.33 -3.89
CA LEU A 25 -2.99 -6.45 -2.81
C LEU A 25 -2.06 -5.24 -2.76
N ILE A 26 -2.60 -4.03 -2.97
CA ILE A 26 -1.80 -2.84 -3.26
C ILE A 26 -2.00 -1.82 -2.14
N LEU A 27 -0.95 -1.55 -1.38
CA LEU A 27 -0.99 -0.61 -0.26
C LEU A 27 -0.65 0.81 -0.73
N VAL A 28 -1.54 1.75 -0.44
CA VAL A 28 -1.41 3.18 -0.77
C VAL A 28 -1.59 4.04 0.49
N GLY A 29 -1.15 5.30 0.42
CA GLY A 29 -1.20 6.23 1.54
C GLY A 29 0.10 7.01 1.75
N LEU A 30 0.09 7.94 2.71
CA LEU A 30 1.23 8.81 3.01
C LEU A 30 2.45 8.04 3.56
N MET A 31 3.61 8.70 3.51
CA MET A 31 4.77 8.24 4.29
C MET A 31 4.41 8.17 5.78
N GLY A 32 4.94 7.20 6.52
CA GLY A 32 4.57 6.99 7.92
C GLY A 32 3.33 6.11 8.14
N ALA A 33 2.48 5.91 7.12
CA ALA A 33 1.28 5.07 7.23
C ALA A 33 1.54 3.55 7.36
N GLY A 34 2.82 3.12 7.40
CA GLY A 34 3.17 1.72 7.64
C GLY A 34 3.20 0.79 6.41
N LYS A 35 2.91 1.29 5.19
CA LYS A 35 2.82 0.48 3.95
C LYS A 35 3.88 -0.62 3.80
N SER A 36 5.16 -0.29 3.83
CA SER A 36 6.22 -1.30 3.64
C SER A 36 6.32 -2.28 4.82
N SER A 37 6.15 -1.80 6.06
CA SER A 37 6.25 -2.65 7.26
C SER A 37 5.06 -3.61 7.37
N ILE A 38 3.84 -3.09 7.24
CA ILE A 38 2.60 -3.87 7.30
C ILE A 38 2.51 -4.76 6.08
N GLY A 39 2.86 -4.27 4.88
CA GLY A 39 2.83 -5.06 3.65
C GLY A 39 3.74 -6.29 3.69
N ARG A 40 4.93 -6.21 4.30
CA ARG A 40 5.81 -7.38 4.48
C ARG A 40 5.16 -8.45 5.37
N LEU A 41 4.54 -8.04 6.48
CA LEU A 41 3.85 -8.97 7.38
C LEU A 41 2.61 -9.57 6.73
N VAL A 42 1.80 -8.77 6.03
CA VAL A 42 0.65 -9.23 5.27
C VAL A 42 1.07 -10.25 4.21
N ALA A 43 2.15 -9.98 3.47
CA ALA A 43 2.69 -10.90 2.47
C ALA A 43 3.15 -12.23 3.08
N LEU A 44 3.86 -12.16 4.21
CA LEU A 44 4.30 -13.33 4.97
C LEU A 44 3.11 -14.17 5.44
N GLN A 45 2.09 -13.53 6.02
CA GLN A 45 0.88 -14.19 6.49
C GLN A 45 0.09 -14.82 5.33
N LEU A 46 0.05 -14.19 4.16
CA LEU A 46 -0.57 -14.75 2.94
C LEU A 46 0.27 -15.84 2.26
N GLY A 47 1.57 -15.89 2.53
CA GLY A 47 2.52 -16.75 1.82
C GLY A 47 2.64 -16.36 0.34
N VAL A 48 2.73 -15.06 0.06
CA VAL A 48 2.91 -14.49 -1.29
C VAL A 48 4.08 -13.49 -1.31
N PRO A 49 4.65 -13.15 -2.48
CA PRO A 49 5.73 -12.18 -2.56
C PRO A 49 5.32 -10.78 -2.08
N PHE A 50 6.28 -10.05 -1.51
CA PHE A 50 6.18 -8.61 -1.22
C PHE A 50 7.07 -7.82 -2.18
N VAL A 51 6.57 -6.70 -2.70
CA VAL A 51 7.34 -5.77 -3.52
C VAL A 51 7.12 -4.34 -3.03
N ASP A 52 8.19 -3.57 -2.91
CA ASP A 52 8.15 -2.12 -2.70
C ASP A 52 8.43 -1.43 -4.04
N THR A 53 7.54 -0.56 -4.51
CA THR A 53 7.67 0.04 -5.84
C THR A 53 8.86 0.97 -5.95
N ASP A 54 9.22 1.67 -4.87
CA ASP A 54 10.36 2.59 -4.91
C ASP A 54 11.64 1.76 -5.11
N ALA A 55 11.79 0.65 -4.37
CA ALA A 55 12.91 -0.27 -4.55
C ALA A 55 12.94 -0.92 -5.94
N GLU A 56 11.78 -1.26 -6.51
CA GLU A 56 11.71 -1.82 -7.86
C GLU A 56 12.09 -0.78 -8.93
N ILE A 57 11.68 0.49 -8.75
CA ILE A 57 12.08 1.59 -9.63
C ILE A 57 13.60 1.78 -9.58
N GLU A 58 14.18 1.85 -8.38
CA GLU A 58 15.64 2.00 -8.21
C GLU A 58 16.41 0.84 -8.83
N ARG A 59 15.90 -0.39 -8.68
CA ARG A 59 16.50 -1.59 -9.27
C ARG A 59 16.52 -1.53 -10.80
N VAL A 60 15.44 -1.05 -11.44
CA VAL A 60 15.37 -1.00 -12.91
C VAL A 60 16.08 0.21 -13.50
N SER A 61 16.10 1.36 -12.81
CA SER A 61 16.79 2.57 -13.26
C SER A 61 18.30 2.53 -12.97
N ARG A 62 18.73 1.71 -12.00
CA ARG A 62 20.08 1.76 -11.39
C ARG A 62 20.41 3.14 -10.78
N MET A 63 19.37 3.88 -10.39
CA MET A 63 19.44 5.20 -9.77
C MET A 63 18.46 5.24 -8.61
N SER A 64 18.85 5.86 -7.50
CA SER A 64 17.93 6.14 -6.40
C SER A 64 16.77 7.02 -6.87
N VAL A 65 15.66 7.00 -6.13
CA VAL A 65 14.53 7.90 -6.41
C VAL A 65 15.00 9.36 -6.37
N ALA A 66 15.85 9.73 -5.41
CA ALA A 66 16.39 11.10 -5.29
C ALA A 66 17.19 11.51 -6.54
N GLU A 67 18.05 10.63 -7.06
CA GLU A 67 18.82 10.89 -8.28
C GLU A 67 17.91 11.02 -9.51
N LEU A 68 16.86 10.19 -9.62
CA LEU A 68 15.89 10.29 -10.72
C LEU A 68 15.18 11.65 -10.73
N PHE A 69 14.72 12.12 -9.56
CA PHE A 69 14.11 13.44 -9.44
C PHE A 69 15.08 14.56 -9.78
N ALA A 70 16.34 14.48 -9.32
CA ALA A 70 17.35 15.50 -9.57
C ALA A 70 17.77 15.55 -11.05
N ALA A 71 17.88 14.39 -11.72
CA ALA A 71 18.35 14.31 -13.11
C ALA A 71 17.25 14.58 -14.14
N TYR A 72 16.00 14.15 -13.87
CA TYR A 72 14.93 14.13 -14.88
C TYR A 72 13.67 14.89 -14.46
N GLY A 73 13.58 15.34 -13.21
CA GLY A 73 12.39 16.00 -12.69
C GLY A 73 11.24 15.04 -12.34
N GLU A 74 10.18 15.59 -11.76
CA GLU A 74 9.04 14.81 -11.27
C GLU A 74 8.25 14.13 -12.41
N ASP A 75 8.01 14.84 -13.52
CA ASP A 75 7.16 14.31 -14.61
C ASP A 75 7.74 13.04 -15.25
N GLU A 76 9.05 13.00 -15.45
CA GLU A 76 9.75 11.82 -15.96
C GLU A 76 9.79 10.70 -14.92
N PHE A 77 10.03 11.02 -13.65
CA PHE A 77 9.92 10.04 -12.56
C PHE A 77 8.52 9.41 -12.53
N ARG A 78 7.45 10.21 -12.62
CA ARG A 78 6.06 9.71 -12.64
C ARG A 78 5.77 8.86 -13.87
N SER A 79 6.36 9.22 -15.02
CA SER A 79 6.25 8.44 -16.26
C SER A 79 6.96 7.07 -16.14
N LEU A 80 8.12 7.02 -15.47
CA LEU A 80 8.80 5.77 -15.14
C LEU A 80 8.01 4.94 -14.12
N GLU A 81 7.59 5.54 -13.01
CA GLU A 81 6.79 4.92 -11.94
C GLU A 81 5.54 4.24 -12.51
N ALA A 82 4.78 4.93 -13.37
CA ALA A 82 3.59 4.38 -14.02
C ALA A 82 3.90 3.15 -14.89
N ARG A 83 5.02 3.17 -15.64
CA ARG A 83 5.45 2.03 -16.48
C ARG A 83 5.87 0.83 -15.63
N VAL A 84 6.64 1.08 -14.56
CA VAL A 84 7.09 0.03 -13.63
C VAL A 84 5.89 -0.61 -12.94
N ILE A 85 4.98 0.20 -12.39
CA ILE A 85 3.77 -0.30 -11.74
C ILE A 85 2.88 -1.07 -12.73
N LYS A 86 2.68 -0.58 -13.96
CA LYS A 86 1.93 -1.31 -14.99
C LYS A 86 2.50 -2.70 -15.24
N ARG A 87 3.83 -2.85 -15.30
CA ARG A 87 4.48 -4.15 -15.49
C ARG A 87 4.39 -5.01 -14.23
N LEU A 88 4.66 -4.41 -13.07
CA LEU A 88 4.63 -5.08 -11.77
C LEU A 88 3.25 -5.60 -11.42
N LEU A 89 2.17 -4.98 -11.89
CA LEU A 89 0.81 -5.44 -11.62
C LEU A 89 0.28 -6.46 -12.65
N LYS A 90 1.11 -6.89 -13.61
CA LYS A 90 0.76 -8.03 -14.46
C LYS A 90 0.86 -9.33 -13.65
N GLY A 91 -0.24 -10.08 -13.60
CA GLY A 91 -0.35 -11.31 -12.81
C GLY A 91 -0.38 -11.07 -11.29
N GLY A 92 -0.44 -12.14 -10.52
CA GLY A 92 -0.51 -12.14 -9.07
C GLY A 92 -0.68 -13.57 -8.53
N PRO A 93 -0.86 -13.77 -7.22
CA PRO A 93 -0.98 -12.75 -6.17
C PRO A 93 0.39 -12.27 -5.65
N ARG A 94 0.46 -11.00 -5.22
CA ARG A 94 1.56 -10.41 -4.44
C ARG A 94 1.04 -9.23 -3.63
N VAL A 95 1.78 -8.82 -2.60
CA VAL A 95 1.54 -7.57 -1.88
C VAL A 95 2.49 -6.50 -2.42
N VAL A 96 1.96 -5.33 -2.76
CA VAL A 96 2.72 -4.21 -3.33
C VAL A 96 2.60 -2.99 -2.43
N SER A 97 3.71 -2.51 -1.89
CA SER A 97 3.78 -1.20 -1.22
C SER A 97 4.16 -0.13 -2.23
N THR A 98 3.33 0.91 -2.36
CA THR A 98 3.57 1.98 -3.32
C THR A 98 4.29 3.18 -2.69
N GLY A 99 5.00 3.96 -3.52
CA GLY A 99 5.52 5.27 -3.15
C GLY A 99 4.37 6.24 -2.81
N GLY A 100 4.63 7.20 -1.92
CA GLY A 100 3.57 8.12 -1.44
C GLY A 100 2.92 8.97 -2.54
N GLY A 101 3.58 9.21 -3.67
CA GLY A 101 3.00 9.94 -4.80
C GLY A 101 2.31 9.06 -5.84
N ALA A 102 2.48 7.73 -5.77
CA ALA A 102 2.07 6.82 -6.83
C ALA A 102 0.56 6.87 -7.10
N PHE A 103 -0.28 6.75 -6.07
CA PHE A 103 -1.75 6.75 -6.24
C PHE A 103 -2.33 8.13 -6.57
N VAL A 104 -1.57 9.21 -6.31
CA VAL A 104 -1.97 10.58 -6.65
C VAL A 104 -1.92 10.77 -8.17
N ASN A 105 -0.91 10.20 -8.82
CA ASN A 105 -0.79 10.21 -10.27
C ASN A 105 -1.92 9.40 -10.92
N ASP A 106 -2.72 10.05 -11.74
CA ASP A 106 -3.89 9.46 -12.40
C ASP A 106 -3.55 8.27 -13.33
N ARG A 107 -2.41 8.31 -14.06
CA ARG A 107 -1.97 7.18 -14.90
C ARG A 107 -1.65 5.95 -14.04
N THR A 108 -0.92 6.15 -12.94
CA THR A 108 -0.59 5.09 -11.99
C THR A 108 -1.83 4.56 -11.28
N ARG A 109 -2.73 5.44 -10.81
CA ARG A 109 -4.00 5.05 -10.17
C ARG A 109 -4.85 4.16 -11.07
N ARG A 110 -4.94 4.49 -12.37
CA ARG A 110 -5.61 3.63 -13.37
C ARG A 110 -4.97 2.25 -13.55
N HIS A 111 -3.66 2.13 -13.39
CA HIS A 111 -3.00 0.82 -13.41
C HIS A 111 -3.27 0.03 -12.13
N ILE A 112 -3.30 0.70 -10.98
CA ILE A 112 -3.63 0.10 -9.70
C ILE A 112 -5.07 -0.43 -9.68
N LYS A 113 -6.06 0.39 -10.06
CA LYS A 113 -7.49 0.00 -10.12
C LYS A 113 -7.76 -1.21 -11.03
N ARG A 114 -6.95 -1.41 -12.07
CA ARG A 114 -7.07 -2.56 -12.99
C ARG A 114 -6.23 -3.78 -12.58
N GLY A 115 -5.17 -3.54 -11.81
CA GLY A 115 -4.11 -4.51 -11.56
C GLY A 115 -4.20 -5.23 -10.21
N GLY A 116 -5.16 -4.87 -9.35
CA GLY A 116 -5.32 -5.50 -8.04
C GLY A 116 -6.40 -4.84 -7.20
N PHE A 117 -6.38 -5.18 -5.92
CA PHE A 117 -7.24 -4.61 -4.90
C PHE A 117 -6.42 -3.62 -4.05
N SER A 118 -6.83 -2.35 -4.05
CA SER A 118 -6.11 -1.27 -3.39
C SER A 118 -6.62 -1.03 -1.97
N VAL A 119 -5.68 -0.95 -1.02
CA VAL A 119 -5.95 -0.66 0.40
C VAL A 119 -5.22 0.63 0.76
N TRP A 120 -5.98 1.65 1.10
CA TRP A 120 -5.46 2.86 1.71
C TRP A 120 -5.23 2.64 3.20
N LEU A 121 -3.96 2.70 3.62
CA LEU A 121 -3.61 2.82 5.03
C LEU A 121 -3.72 4.30 5.42
N LYS A 122 -4.83 4.67 6.06
CA LYS A 122 -5.14 6.02 6.53
C LYS A 122 -4.65 6.19 7.95
N ALA A 123 -3.86 7.21 8.24
CA ALA A 123 -3.43 7.52 9.60
C ALA A 123 -3.69 9.00 9.90
N ASP A 124 -3.84 9.35 11.17
CA ASP A 124 -3.98 10.76 11.55
C ASP A 124 -2.63 11.48 11.51
N LEU A 125 -2.66 12.80 11.40
CA LEU A 125 -1.46 13.64 11.24
C LEU A 125 -0.43 13.38 12.35
N ASP A 126 -0.88 13.27 13.60
CA ASP A 126 0.01 13.06 14.74
C ASP A 126 0.69 11.68 14.69
N VAL A 127 -0.05 10.62 14.33
CA VAL A 127 0.50 9.28 14.13
C VAL A 127 1.54 9.28 13.01
N LEU A 128 1.25 9.96 11.89
CA LEU A 128 2.20 10.08 10.79
C LEU A 128 3.46 10.83 11.26
N TRP A 129 3.28 11.96 11.94
CA TRP A 129 4.36 12.82 12.42
C TRP A 129 5.30 12.08 13.36
N GLU A 130 4.78 11.39 14.37
CA GLU A 130 5.57 10.58 15.31
C GLU A 130 6.45 9.53 14.61
N ARG A 131 5.96 8.95 13.51
CA ARG A 131 6.67 7.90 12.76
C ARG A 131 7.73 8.46 11.82
N VAL A 132 7.60 9.72 11.39
CA VAL A 132 8.49 10.33 10.38
C VAL A 132 9.46 11.37 10.93
N ASN A 133 9.14 12.05 12.03
CA ASN A 133 9.90 13.20 12.51
C ASN A 133 11.34 12.88 12.95
N LYS A 134 11.59 11.64 13.38
CA LYS A 134 12.93 11.15 13.78
C LYS A 134 13.76 10.58 12.61
N ARG A 135 13.28 10.68 11.36
CA ARG A 135 13.94 10.10 10.18
C ARG A 135 14.42 11.17 9.22
N ASP A 136 15.74 11.26 9.02
CA ASP A 136 16.37 12.20 8.06
C ASP A 136 16.22 11.77 6.58
N THR A 137 15.66 10.59 6.33
CA THR A 137 15.53 10.01 4.98
C THR A 137 14.30 10.48 4.21
N ARG A 138 13.68 11.60 4.60
CA ARG A 138 12.45 12.12 3.96
C ARG A 138 12.71 13.49 3.31
N PRO A 139 13.17 13.54 2.04
CA PRO A 139 13.48 14.79 1.34
C PRO A 139 12.33 15.80 1.36
N LEU A 140 11.08 15.34 1.19
CA LEU A 140 9.89 16.21 1.21
C LEU A 140 9.64 16.91 2.55
N LEU A 141 10.27 16.48 3.64
CA LEU A 141 10.12 17.07 4.97
C LEU A 141 11.32 17.94 5.36
N LYS A 142 12.31 18.12 4.46
CA LYS A 142 13.45 19.02 4.66
C LYS A 142 13.04 20.47 4.34
N THR A 143 12.11 20.99 5.13
CA THR A 143 11.50 22.32 5.00
C THR A 143 11.55 23.05 6.34
N GLU A 144 11.36 24.37 6.37
CA GLU A 144 11.31 25.15 7.62
C GLU A 144 10.27 24.65 8.61
N ASN A 145 9.09 24.19 8.14
CA ASN A 145 8.00 23.70 8.97
C ASN A 145 7.57 22.27 8.55
N PRO A 146 8.32 21.21 8.90
CA PRO A 146 8.07 19.85 8.39
C PRO A 146 6.69 19.28 8.74
N LYS A 147 6.16 19.57 9.94
CA LYS A 147 4.82 19.13 10.35
C LYS A 147 3.73 19.77 9.49
N GLN A 148 3.86 21.08 9.18
CA GLN A 148 2.95 21.78 8.27
C GLN A 148 3.04 21.22 6.85
N THR A 149 4.25 20.93 6.37
CA THR A 149 4.45 20.29 5.06
C THR A 149 3.75 18.94 4.98
N LEU A 150 3.82 18.13 6.05
CA LEU A 150 3.11 16.85 6.13
C LEU A 150 1.58 17.03 6.13
N GLU A 151 1.06 18.02 6.86
CA GLU A 151 -0.37 18.36 6.87
C GLU A 151 -0.86 18.80 5.49
N ASN A 152 -0.09 19.64 4.79
CA ASN A 152 -0.43 20.08 3.43
C ASN A 152 -0.48 18.89 2.47
N LEU A 153 0.48 17.96 2.57
CA LEU A 153 0.46 16.72 1.80
C LEU A 153 -0.76 15.85 2.13
N MET A 154 -1.17 15.78 3.39
CA MET A 154 -2.36 15.05 3.83
C MET A 154 -3.62 15.65 3.20
N ASN A 155 -3.83 16.95 3.35
CA ASN A 155 -4.99 17.66 2.81
C ASN A 155 -5.10 17.50 1.29
N ALA A 156 -3.97 17.58 0.57
CA ALA A 156 -3.95 17.42 -0.88
C ALA A 156 -4.20 15.97 -1.34
N ARG A 157 -3.73 14.96 -0.59
CA ARG A 157 -3.68 13.57 -1.08
C ARG A 157 -4.80 12.68 -0.53
N TYR A 158 -5.38 13.00 0.64
CA TYR A 158 -6.41 12.16 1.27
C TYR A 158 -7.68 11.99 0.43
N PRO A 159 -8.22 13.05 -0.22
CA PRO A 159 -9.35 12.88 -1.12
C PRO A 159 -9.05 11.87 -2.23
N ILE A 160 -7.82 11.85 -2.74
CA ILE A 160 -7.40 10.95 -3.84
C ILE A 160 -7.16 9.53 -3.31
N TYR A 161 -6.52 9.36 -2.15
CA TYR A 161 -6.39 8.04 -1.53
C TYR A 161 -7.74 7.42 -1.17
N GLY A 162 -8.75 8.25 -0.88
CA GLY A 162 -10.13 7.80 -0.66
C GLY A 162 -10.78 7.12 -1.87
N GLU A 163 -10.19 7.21 -3.06
CA GLU A 163 -10.61 6.44 -4.24
C GLU A 163 -10.09 4.98 -4.26
N ALA A 164 -9.34 4.55 -3.24
CA ALA A 164 -8.92 3.16 -3.10
C ALA A 164 -10.12 2.24 -2.82
N ASP A 165 -9.99 0.95 -3.14
CA ASP A 165 -11.09 -0.01 -3.00
C ASP A 165 -11.46 -0.25 -1.53
N LEU A 166 -10.51 -0.10 -0.62
CA LEU A 166 -10.69 -0.26 0.82
C LEU A 166 -9.87 0.77 1.60
N THR A 167 -10.44 1.31 2.66
CA THR A 167 -9.71 2.12 3.66
C THR A 167 -9.53 1.32 4.95
N VAL A 168 -8.31 1.31 5.48
CA VAL A 168 -7.99 0.75 6.80
C VAL A 168 -7.25 1.79 7.62
N ILE A 169 -7.68 1.99 8.86
CA ILE A 169 -7.06 2.97 9.77
C ILE A 169 -5.76 2.39 10.34
N SER A 170 -4.63 3.01 10.05
CA SER A 170 -3.33 2.72 10.66
C SER A 170 -3.15 3.52 11.93
N HIS A 171 -3.58 2.94 13.06
CA HIS A 171 -3.46 3.51 14.39
C HIS A 171 -2.27 2.94 15.17
N ASP A 172 -2.15 3.33 16.44
CA ASP A 172 -1.05 2.93 17.32
C ASP A 172 -1.26 1.52 17.92
N VAL A 173 -0.92 0.52 17.13
CA VAL A 173 -0.84 -0.90 17.53
C VAL A 173 0.44 -1.50 16.98
N ASN A 174 0.82 -2.67 17.51
CA ASN A 174 1.94 -3.42 16.94
C ASN A 174 1.64 -3.83 15.48
N LYS A 175 2.71 -4.09 14.73
CA LYS A 175 2.63 -4.28 13.27
C LYS A 175 1.89 -5.58 12.91
N GLU A 176 1.98 -6.60 13.76
CA GLU A 176 1.33 -7.90 13.60
C GLU A 176 -0.18 -7.79 13.73
N THR A 177 -0.66 -7.03 14.73
CA THR A 177 -2.09 -6.68 14.90
C THR A 177 -2.58 -5.90 13.69
N MET A 178 -1.85 -4.86 13.27
CA MET A 178 -2.23 -4.07 12.10
C MET A 178 -2.29 -4.90 10.82
N ALA A 179 -1.35 -5.83 10.62
CA ALA A 179 -1.37 -6.74 9.47
C ALA A 179 -2.59 -7.69 9.50
N LYS A 180 -2.96 -8.18 10.69
CA LYS A 180 -4.16 -8.99 10.88
C LYS A 180 -5.44 -8.21 10.58
N GLU A 181 -5.55 -6.98 11.06
CA GLU A 181 -6.68 -6.08 10.79
C GLU A 181 -6.83 -5.79 9.29
N VAL A 182 -5.73 -5.52 8.58
CA VAL A 182 -5.74 -5.37 7.11
C VAL A 182 -6.31 -6.62 6.44
N LEU A 183 -5.87 -7.82 6.83
CA LEU A 183 -6.38 -9.07 6.25
C LEU A 183 -7.86 -9.30 6.53
N LEU A 184 -8.32 -9.02 7.75
CA LEU A 184 -9.73 -9.13 8.11
C LEU A 184 -10.58 -8.17 7.27
N ALA A 185 -10.19 -6.89 7.18
CA ALA A 185 -10.91 -5.91 6.38
C ALA A 185 -10.94 -6.28 4.88
N VAL A 186 -9.85 -6.83 4.35
CA VAL A 186 -9.80 -7.33 2.96
C VAL A 186 -10.75 -8.50 2.75
N ILE A 187 -10.83 -9.44 3.71
CA ILE A 187 -11.78 -10.56 3.62
C ILE A 187 -13.21 -10.03 3.57
N ASP A 188 -13.56 -9.11 4.46
CA ASP A 188 -14.92 -8.61 4.59
C ASP A 188 -15.35 -7.82 3.35
N ALA A 189 -14.52 -6.87 2.89
CA ALA A 189 -14.80 -6.07 1.70
C ALA A 189 -14.96 -6.92 0.41
N LEU A 190 -14.17 -7.99 0.28
CA LEU A 190 -14.20 -8.87 -0.88
C LEU A 190 -15.31 -9.92 -0.83
N LYS A 191 -15.90 -10.18 0.34
CA LYS A 191 -17.14 -10.96 0.47
C LYS A 191 -18.35 -10.12 0.07
N GLU A 192 -18.42 -8.87 0.52
CA GLU A 192 -19.50 -7.94 0.17
C GLU A 192 -19.55 -7.64 -1.33
N SER A 193 -18.37 -7.53 -1.97
CA SER A 193 -18.25 -7.37 -3.42
C SER A 193 -18.72 -8.59 -4.23
N LYS A 194 -18.94 -9.74 -3.57
CA LYS A 194 -19.44 -10.99 -4.15
C LYS A 194 -20.86 -11.33 -3.68
N GLY A 195 -21.65 -10.32 -3.28
CA GLY A 195 -23.05 -10.48 -2.84
C GLY A 195 -23.89 -11.37 -3.79
N PRO A 196 -24.96 -11.98 -3.25
CA PRO A 196 -25.49 -13.32 -3.59
C PRO A 196 -25.67 -13.64 -5.08
#